data_AF-A0A6A8HRZ6-F1
#
_entry.id   AF-A0A6A8HRZ6-F1
#
_cell.length_a   1.000
_cell.length_b   1.000
_cell.length_c   1.000
_cell.angle_alpha   90.00
_cell.angle_beta   90.00
_cell.angle_gamma   90.00
#
_symmetry.space_group_name_H-M   'P 1'
#
loop_
_entity.id
_entity.type
_entity.pdbx_description
1 polymer ?
#
loop_
_entity_poly.entity_id
_entity_poly.type
_entity_poly.pdbx_seq_one_letter_code
_entity_poly.pdbx_strand_id
1 'polypeptide(L)'
;MTSKRYQLAVTGKRHIGDAAQDYVATKQFAIGNALHTRALWIDNGEAILAEVTLSNIVPTGGNANASQTFQVTIVFNGAPVAIDGKLTMSDQPVEDGTYTAAVTPKNQG
;
A
#
# COMPACT_ATOMS: atom_id res chain seq x y z
N MET A 1 -3.49 -10.77 -26.00
CA MET A 1 -3.54 -10.78 -24.52
C MET A 1 -2.31 -10.07 -24.02
N THR A 2 -2.40 -8.77 -23.72
CA THR A 2 -1.22 -7.98 -23.33
C THR A 2 -1.09 -8.05 -21.80
N SER A 3 -0.44 -9.10 -21.30
CA SER A 3 -0.25 -9.37 -19.86
C SER A 3 0.82 -8.46 -19.25
N LYS A 4 0.63 -7.13 -19.29
CA LYS A 4 1.47 -6.23 -18.49
C LYS A 4 0.95 -6.25 -17.06
N ARG A 5 1.64 -6.96 -16.17
CA ARG A 5 1.40 -6.90 -14.72
C ARG A 5 2.29 -5.82 -14.13
N TYR A 6 1.67 -4.70 -13.74
CA TYR A 6 2.36 -3.63 -13.06
C TYR A 6 2.70 -4.03 -11.62
N GLN A 7 3.89 -3.67 -11.16
CA GLN A 7 4.41 -4.06 -9.86
C GLN A 7 5.20 -2.92 -9.24
N LEU A 8 5.20 -2.88 -7.91
CA LEU A 8 5.95 -1.90 -7.15
C LEU A 8 6.81 -2.51 -6.10
N ALA A 9 8.10 -2.30 -6.23
CA ALA A 9 9.04 -2.54 -5.16
C ALA A 9 9.09 -1.29 -4.28
N VAL A 10 8.54 -1.39 -3.07
CA VAL A 10 8.70 -0.38 -2.02
C VAL A 10 9.82 -0.85 -1.11
N THR A 11 10.85 -0.02 -0.96
CA THR A 11 11.96 -0.25 -0.02
C THR A 11 12.16 0.99 0.84
N GLY A 12 12.57 0.78 2.09
CA GLY A 12 12.76 1.89 3.03
C GLY A 12 13.39 1.46 4.34
N LYS A 13 13.40 2.40 5.29
CA LYS A 13 13.75 2.13 6.68
C LYS A 13 12.52 1.63 7.42
N ARG A 14 12.71 0.66 8.31
CA ARG A 14 11.63 0.21 9.18
C ARG A 14 11.35 1.26 10.25
N HIS A 15 10.10 1.68 10.34
CA HIS A 15 9.58 2.57 11.37
C HIS A 15 8.52 1.80 12.17
N ILE A 16 8.84 1.37 13.40
CA ILE A 16 7.90 0.66 14.28
C ILE A 16 6.83 1.64 14.76
N GLY A 17 5.55 1.25 14.69
CA GLY A 17 4.41 2.11 14.99
C GLY A 17 3.85 2.85 13.77
N ASP A 18 4.48 2.72 12.60
CA ASP A 18 3.86 3.12 11.35
C ASP A 18 2.82 2.08 10.93
N ALA A 19 1.55 2.49 10.91
CA ALA A 19 0.43 1.58 10.67
C ALA A 19 0.53 0.83 9.32
N ALA A 20 1.07 1.47 8.28
CA ALA A 20 1.21 0.83 6.97
C ALA A 20 2.30 -0.24 6.97
N GLN A 21 3.48 0.06 7.54
CA GLN A 21 4.56 -0.92 7.66
C GLN A 21 4.21 -2.05 8.64
N ASP A 22 3.50 -1.74 9.73
CA ASP A 22 3.00 -2.72 10.70
C ASP A 22 1.97 -3.66 10.04
N TYR A 23 1.02 -3.12 9.27
CA TYR A 23 0.08 -3.93 8.49
C TYR A 23 0.81 -4.90 7.56
N VAL A 24 1.77 -4.40 6.75
CA VAL A 24 2.55 -5.26 5.86
C VAL A 24 3.36 -6.30 6.64
N ALA A 25 3.91 -5.94 7.81
CA ALA A 25 4.63 -6.87 8.66
C ALA A 25 3.75 -8.02 9.18
N THR A 26 2.49 -7.76 9.54
CA THR A 26 1.55 -8.83 9.92
C THR A 26 1.29 -9.84 8.81
N LYS A 27 1.55 -9.46 7.54
CA LYS A 27 1.32 -10.29 6.37
C LYS A 27 2.51 -11.14 5.96
N GLN A 28 3.67 -11.04 6.64
CA GLN A 28 4.89 -11.78 6.27
C GLN A 28 4.67 -13.30 6.14
N PHE A 29 3.89 -13.90 7.04
CA PHE A 29 3.58 -15.33 7.06
C PHE A 29 2.19 -15.65 6.52
N ALA A 30 1.47 -14.65 6.00
CA ALA A 30 0.15 -14.85 5.41
C ALA A 30 0.26 -15.56 4.05
N ILE A 31 -0.74 -16.36 3.71
CA ILE A 31 -0.75 -17.18 2.48
C ILE A 31 -2.06 -16.96 1.72
N GLY A 32 -1.98 -17.05 0.39
CA GLY A 32 -3.14 -17.01 -0.49
C GLY A 32 -3.91 -15.70 -0.38
N ASN A 33 -5.24 -15.80 -0.24
CA ASN A 33 -6.13 -14.64 -0.24
C ASN A 33 -5.85 -13.62 0.89
N ALA A 34 -5.15 -14.01 1.95
CA ALA A 34 -4.79 -13.11 3.04
C ALA A 34 -3.79 -12.01 2.64
N LEU A 35 -3.09 -12.20 1.51
CA LEU A 35 -2.18 -11.22 0.89
C LEU A 35 -2.89 -10.30 -0.11
N HIS A 36 -4.14 -10.60 -0.46
CA HIS A 36 -4.95 -9.77 -1.35
C HIS A 36 -5.49 -8.58 -0.56
N THR A 37 -5.23 -7.38 -1.06
CA THR A 37 -5.64 -6.13 -0.44
C THR A 37 -5.91 -5.08 -1.52
N ARG A 38 -6.45 -3.93 -1.12
CA ARG A 38 -6.53 -2.76 -2.00
C ARG A 38 -5.34 -1.85 -1.71
N ALA A 39 -4.74 -1.32 -2.76
CA ALA A 39 -3.73 -0.27 -2.66
C ALA A 39 -4.26 1.01 -3.28
N LEU A 40 -4.01 2.11 -2.58
CA LEU A 40 -4.18 3.46 -3.06
C LEU A 40 -2.79 4.05 -3.31
N TRP A 41 -2.53 4.43 -4.55
CA TRP A 41 -1.30 5.10 -4.92
C TRP A 41 -1.62 6.55 -5.29
N ILE A 42 -0.81 7.52 -4.83
CA ILE A 42 -0.82 8.90 -5.36
C ILE A 42 0.48 9.17 -6.15
N ASP A 43 0.38 9.33 -7.47
CA ASP A 43 1.52 9.61 -8.36
C ASP A 43 1.31 10.99 -8.97
N ASN A 44 2.21 11.93 -8.70
CA ASN A 44 2.14 13.31 -9.22
C ASN A 44 0.76 13.99 -9.04
N GLY A 45 0.02 13.65 -7.98
CA GLY A 45 -1.31 14.18 -7.69
C GLY A 45 -2.47 13.38 -8.28
N GLU A 46 -2.20 12.37 -9.11
CA GLU A 46 -3.21 11.42 -9.60
C GLU A 46 -3.34 10.24 -8.62
N ALA A 47 -4.55 10.02 -8.12
CA ALA A 47 -4.85 8.91 -7.23
C ALA A 47 -5.34 7.70 -8.02
N ILE A 48 -4.69 6.56 -7.80
CA ILE A 48 -4.94 5.31 -8.47
C ILE A 48 -5.32 4.26 -7.43
N LEU A 49 -6.50 3.65 -7.58
CA LEU A 49 -6.97 2.55 -6.74
C LEU A 49 -6.82 1.22 -7.48
N ALA A 50 -6.22 0.23 -6.84
CA ALA A 50 -6.03 -1.09 -7.43
C ALA A 50 -6.26 -2.23 -6.44
N GLU A 51 -6.77 -3.35 -6.94
CA GLU A 51 -6.66 -4.63 -6.24
C GLU A 51 -5.25 -5.19 -6.44
N VAL A 52 -4.60 -5.57 -5.35
CA VAL A 52 -3.20 -5.97 -5.34
C VAL A 52 -2.96 -7.20 -4.47
N THR A 53 -1.89 -7.92 -4.77
CA THR A 53 -1.33 -8.95 -3.90
C THR A 53 0.03 -8.49 -3.39
N LEU A 54 0.22 -8.58 -2.07
CA LEU A 54 1.51 -8.32 -1.45
C LEU A 54 2.43 -9.55 -1.61
N SER A 55 3.68 -9.32 -1.97
CA SER A 55 4.69 -10.35 -2.14
C SER A 55 6.08 -9.84 -1.74
N ASN A 56 7.04 -10.75 -1.60
CA ASN A 56 8.43 -10.42 -1.26
C ASN A 56 8.53 -9.48 -0.03
N ILE A 57 7.76 -9.80 1.02
CA ILE A 57 7.67 -9.01 2.25
C ILE A 57 8.91 -9.28 3.11
N VAL A 58 9.69 -8.24 3.39
CA VAL A 58 10.78 -8.23 4.37
C VAL A 58 10.47 -7.15 5.39
N PRO A 59 9.84 -7.50 6.53
CA PRO A 59 9.34 -6.50 7.47
C PRO A 59 10.41 -5.91 8.38
N THR A 60 11.49 -6.66 8.60
CA THR A 60 12.72 -6.20 9.25
C THR A 60 13.89 -6.94 8.61
N GLY A 61 14.88 -6.21 8.11
CA GLY A 61 16.16 -6.76 7.68
C GLY A 61 17.31 -5.86 8.12
N GLY A 62 18.53 -6.40 8.17
CA GLY A 62 19.72 -5.63 8.55
C GLY A 62 20.60 -6.39 9.54
N ASN A 63 21.90 -6.32 9.33
CA ASN A 63 22.89 -6.79 10.29
C ASN A 63 22.71 -6.03 11.61
N ALA A 64 23.12 -6.59 12.77
CA ALA A 64 22.95 -5.95 14.09
C ALA A 64 23.49 -4.50 14.21
N ASN A 65 24.33 -4.08 13.25
CA ASN A 65 24.96 -2.76 13.14
C ASN A 65 24.45 -1.90 11.96
N ALA A 66 23.40 -2.30 11.24
CA ALA A 66 22.87 -1.57 10.08
C ALA A 66 21.44 -1.07 10.32
N SER A 67 21.03 0.02 9.65
CA SER A 67 19.65 0.52 9.69
C SER A 67 18.68 -0.58 9.26
N GLN A 68 17.60 -0.76 10.03
CA GLN A 68 16.56 -1.73 9.72
C GLN A 68 15.94 -1.42 8.35
N THR A 69 15.92 -2.42 7.46
CA THR A 69 15.31 -2.35 6.14
C THR A 69 13.90 -2.89 6.17
N PHE A 70 13.03 -2.26 5.40
CA PHE A 70 11.68 -2.69 5.10
C PHE A 70 11.53 -2.84 3.58
N GLN A 71 10.95 -3.94 3.11
CA GLN A 71 10.65 -4.18 1.70
C GLN A 71 9.30 -4.85 1.53
N VAL A 72 8.56 -4.45 0.49
CA VAL A 72 7.40 -5.17 -0.01
C VAL A 72 7.26 -4.94 -1.52
N THR A 73 6.83 -5.98 -2.22
CA THR A 73 6.41 -5.89 -3.62
C THR A 73 4.89 -5.92 -3.72
N ILE A 74 4.30 -4.85 -4.25
CA ILE A 74 2.86 -4.73 -4.50
C ILE A 74 2.58 -5.11 -5.96
N VAL A 75 1.84 -6.20 -6.19
CA VAL A 75 1.54 -6.73 -7.53
C VAL A 75 0.09 -6.44 -7.89
N PHE A 76 -0.16 -5.82 -9.04
CA PHE A 76 -1.51 -5.41 -9.45
C PHE A 76 -2.28 -6.59 -10.06
N ASN A 77 -3.49 -6.84 -9.56
CA ASN A 77 -4.37 -7.94 -9.97
C ASN A 77 -5.35 -7.52 -11.08
N GLY A 78 -4.87 -6.73 -12.04
CA GLY A 78 -5.69 -6.24 -13.15
C GLY A 78 -5.41 -4.78 -13.48
N ALA A 79 -6.33 -4.18 -14.23
CA ALA A 79 -6.26 -2.77 -14.56
C ALA A 79 -6.60 -1.92 -13.32
N PRO A 80 -5.75 -0.96 -12.94
CA PRO A 80 -6.08 -0.02 -11.88
C PRO A 80 -7.21 0.93 -12.31
N VAL A 81 -7.91 1.50 -11.33
CA VAL A 81 -8.97 2.50 -11.54
C VAL A 81 -8.43 3.87 -11.11
N ALA A 82 -8.38 4.81 -12.05
CA ALA A 82 -8.12 6.20 -11.73
C ALA A 82 -9.31 6.78 -10.96
N ILE A 83 -9.03 7.53 -9.90
CA ILE A 83 -10.06 8.17 -9.09
C ILE A 83 -10.42 9.52 -9.73
N ASP A 84 -11.67 9.67 -10.19
CA ASP A 84 -12.21 10.97 -10.62
C ASP A 84 -12.74 11.74 -9.41
N GLY A 85 -11.97 12.74 -8.96
CA GLY A 85 -12.33 13.56 -7.80
C GLY A 85 -11.13 13.99 -6.96
N LYS A 86 -11.38 14.74 -5.89
CA LYS A 86 -10.34 15.08 -4.92
C LYS A 86 -10.23 13.93 -3.92
N LEU A 87 -9.08 13.25 -3.91
CA LEU A 87 -8.74 12.36 -2.82
C LEU A 87 -8.35 13.19 -1.61
N THR A 88 -9.02 12.96 -0.48
CA THR A 88 -8.63 13.47 0.83
C THR A 88 -8.28 12.27 1.70
N MET A 89 -7.12 12.34 2.36
CA MET A 89 -6.74 11.36 3.38
C MET A 89 -6.79 12.07 4.72
N SER A 90 -7.19 11.35 5.76
CA SER A 90 -7.05 11.86 7.12
C SER A 90 -5.56 12.11 7.40
N ASP A 91 -5.27 13.25 8.03
CA ASP A 91 -3.92 13.60 8.47
C ASP A 91 -3.54 12.87 9.77
N GLN A 92 -4.55 12.38 10.49
CA GLN A 92 -4.42 11.52 11.66
C GLN A 92 -5.14 10.18 11.43
N PRO A 93 -4.65 9.08 12.00
CA PRO A 93 -5.39 7.82 12.01
C PRO A 93 -6.58 7.90 12.97
N VAL A 94 -7.61 7.09 12.76
CA VAL A 94 -8.62 6.78 13.79
C VAL A 94 -8.00 5.96 14.93
N GLU A 95 -8.72 5.78 16.04
CA GLU A 95 -8.22 5.11 17.26
C GLU A 95 -7.62 3.71 17.04
N ASP A 96 -8.02 3.02 15.97
CA ASP A 96 -7.51 1.69 15.59
C ASP A 96 -6.25 1.74 14.69
N GLY A 97 -5.70 2.92 14.42
CA GLY A 97 -4.53 3.11 13.55
C GLY A 97 -4.87 3.19 12.05
N THR A 98 -6.16 3.11 11.68
CA THR A 98 -6.58 3.19 10.28
C THR A 98 -6.57 4.64 9.78
N TYR A 99 -5.98 4.87 8.61
CA TYR A 99 -6.16 6.13 7.90
C TYR A 99 -7.34 6.02 6.95
N THR A 100 -8.25 6.99 6.97
CA THR A 100 -9.41 7.00 6.09
C THR A 100 -9.11 7.82 4.85
N ALA A 101 -9.29 7.23 3.67
CA ALA A 101 -9.25 7.94 2.40
C ALA A 101 -10.67 8.11 1.86
N ALA A 102 -11.06 9.35 1.57
CA ALA A 102 -12.34 9.69 0.98
C ALA A 102 -12.14 10.32 -0.40
N VAL A 103 -13.00 9.95 -1.34
CA VAL A 103 -13.06 10.57 -2.67
C VAL A 103 -14.30 11.44 -2.71
N THR A 104 -14.12 12.74 -2.92
CA THR A 104 -15.22 13.62 -3.32
C THR A 104 -15.29 13.61 -4.84
N PRO A 105 -16.33 12.99 -5.45
CA PRO A 105 -16.47 12.96 -6.90
C PRO A 105 -16.57 14.38 -7.44
N LYS A 106 -16.01 14.64 -8.62
CA LYS A 106 -16.07 15.97 -9.25
C LYS A 106 -17.51 16.43 -9.59
N ASN A 107 -18.47 15.49 -9.59
CA ASN A 107 -19.88 15.73 -9.95
C ASN A 107 -20.86 15.27 -8.86
N GLN A 108 -20.96 15.98 -7.74
CA GLN A 108 -22.19 16.03 -6.91
C GLN A 108 -22.29 17.40 -6.23
N GLY A 109 -23.15 18.28 -6.77
CA GLY A 109 -23.56 19.55 -6.15
C GLY A 109 -22.80 20.78 -6.62
#